data_AF-A0A347ACY7-F1
#
_entry.id   AF-A0A347ACY7-F1
#
_cell.length_a   1.000
_cell.length_b   1.000
_cell.length_c   1.000
_cell.angle_alpha   90.00
_cell.angle_beta   90.00
_cell.angle_gamma   90.00
#
_symmetry.space_group_name_H-M   'P 1'
#
loop_
_entity.id
_entity.type
_entity.pdbx_description
1 polymer ?
#
loop_
_entity_poly.entity_id
_entity_poly.type
_entity_poly.pdbx_seq_one_letter_code
_entity_poly.pdbx_strand_id
1 'polypeptide(L)'
;MKKKEAEVAFEKGSLYYSQGNPEKALKYYSQALKIFEDIKSTDKIADTLLEIANAYGNLGDYDAAFDKYQQCQKLYRKNKDLIGEGYALAGLGNILDKKKKFEDSRNFYSKSLKKFKKASDYERQATISSLIAKTYESEKAYDDAILENRRSLNIYKKIGNIQKESEVNNSIKRLKKQIDAIKPSKKLILILFGYFVAITMAEIITTYTNTEMGLVLHTIILFVLLIHSSLSNSYNVTNLLRSMMALPMIRIIGLTIPIMGVQPLYWFPVISIPLFAASYVIMKSQKISKERVGLIFGNLKVQLGIAATGAILGFIEYLILKPKPLIPVLNLEYLLIATTIIIISTGLAEELLFRGIIQKNAQNILKGFSGILYVSLLFTSLHVGWESFIDLIFVFCVSMFYGYAFYKTESLFGITLSHGLSNTFLFLIFPFFL
;
A
#
# COMPACT_ATOMS: atom_id res chain seq x y z
N MET A 1 -31.15 38.92 23.05
CA MET A 1 -30.68 38.55 24.41
C MET A 1 -30.20 37.10 24.46
N LYS A 2 -31.06 36.11 24.15
CA LYS A 2 -30.72 34.67 24.15
C LYS A 2 -29.44 34.27 23.36
N LYS A 3 -29.22 34.83 22.16
CA LYS A 3 -28.01 34.55 21.37
C LYS A 3 -26.71 34.94 22.11
N LYS A 4 -26.66 36.15 22.68
CA LYS A 4 -25.49 36.62 23.45
C LYS A 4 -25.27 35.78 24.70
N GLU A 5 -26.34 35.37 25.37
CA GLU A 5 -26.27 34.47 26.53
C GLU A 5 -25.67 33.11 26.17
N ALA A 6 -26.08 32.53 25.03
CA ALA A 6 -25.51 31.28 24.52
C ALA A 6 -24.03 31.42 24.16
N GLU A 7 -23.64 32.52 23.52
CA GLU A 7 -22.24 32.82 23.19
C GLU A 7 -21.38 32.95 24.45
N VAL A 8 -21.86 33.66 25.48
CA VAL A 8 -21.16 33.76 26.78
C VAL A 8 -21.05 32.40 27.47
N ALA A 9 -22.08 31.56 27.43
CA ALA A 9 -22.02 30.21 27.98
C ALA A 9 -20.99 29.35 27.21
N PHE A 10 -20.98 29.43 25.88
CA PHE A 10 -20.01 28.74 25.05
C PHE A 10 -18.57 29.17 25.36
N GLU A 11 -18.32 30.48 25.46
CA GLU A 11 -17.00 31.03 25.79
C GLU A 11 -16.53 30.58 27.19
N LYS A 12 -17.42 30.55 28.19
CA LYS A 12 -17.13 29.98 29.51
C LYS A 12 -16.76 28.50 29.43
N GLY A 13 -17.49 27.73 28.62
CA GLY A 13 -17.16 26.33 28.33
C GLY A 13 -15.75 26.18 27.79
N SER A 14 -15.39 26.98 26.78
CA SER A 14 -14.06 26.99 26.17
C SER A 14 -12.94 27.42 27.12
N LEU A 15 -13.21 28.37 28.02
CA LEU A 15 -12.26 28.74 29.06
C LEU A 15 -12.00 27.59 30.05
N TYR A 16 -13.06 26.92 30.52
CA TYR A 16 -12.88 25.77 31.42
C TYR A 16 -12.19 24.59 30.72
N TYR A 17 -12.50 24.36 29.45
CA TYR A 17 -11.85 23.33 28.66
C TYR A 17 -10.35 23.60 28.50
N SER A 18 -9.95 24.84 28.20
CA SER A 18 -8.53 25.21 28.07
C SER A 18 -7.76 25.18 29.40
N GLN A 19 -8.45 25.36 30.52
CA GLN A 19 -7.92 25.16 31.88
C GLN A 19 -7.83 23.68 32.29
N GLY A 20 -8.17 22.74 31.40
CA GLY A 20 -8.13 21.31 31.69
C GLY A 20 -9.29 20.83 32.57
N ASN A 21 -10.41 21.57 32.62
CA ASN A 21 -11.61 21.17 33.35
C ASN A 21 -12.76 20.80 32.39
N PRO A 22 -12.72 19.61 31.76
CA PRO A 22 -13.71 19.20 30.77
C PRO A 22 -15.12 18.99 31.37
N GLU A 23 -15.23 18.66 32.66
CA GLU A 23 -16.52 18.48 33.34
C GLU A 23 -17.28 19.80 33.46
N LYS A 24 -16.61 20.87 33.92
CA LYS A 24 -17.20 22.22 33.93
C LYS A 24 -17.48 22.71 32.53
N ALA A 25 -16.59 22.43 31.57
CA ALA A 25 -16.81 22.77 30.17
C ALA A 25 -18.11 22.15 29.63
N LEU A 26 -18.33 20.85 29.85
CA LEU A 26 -19.55 20.15 29.45
C LEU A 26 -20.82 20.80 30.00
N LYS A 27 -20.80 21.27 31.25
CA LYS A 27 -21.94 21.98 31.85
C LYS A 27 -22.30 23.24 31.07
N TYR A 28 -21.31 24.08 30.79
CA TYR A 28 -21.51 25.34 30.07
C TYR A 28 -21.83 25.14 28.58
N TYR A 29 -21.17 24.18 27.92
CA TYR A 29 -21.51 23.82 26.55
C TYR A 29 -22.92 23.25 26.43
N SER A 30 -23.37 22.42 27.38
CA SER A 30 -24.74 21.90 27.38
C SER A 30 -25.78 23.02 27.56
N GLN A 31 -25.48 24.03 28.40
CA GLN A 31 -26.30 25.23 28.52
C GLN A 31 -26.37 26.00 27.19
N ALA A 32 -25.21 26.23 26.56
CA ALA A 32 -25.14 26.92 25.26
C ALA A 32 -25.90 26.14 24.18
N LEU A 33 -25.73 24.82 24.11
CA LEU A 33 -26.38 23.93 23.15
C LEU A 33 -27.91 24.06 23.20
N LYS A 34 -28.49 23.98 24.41
CA LYS A 34 -29.93 24.12 24.60
C LYS A 34 -30.46 25.47 24.09
N ILE A 35 -29.74 26.55 24.36
CA ILE A 35 -30.15 27.88 23.88
C ILE A 35 -29.99 27.99 22.36
N PHE A 36 -28.93 27.42 21.77
CA PHE A 36 -28.73 27.40 20.33
C PHE A 36 -29.79 26.56 19.59
N GLU A 37 -30.25 25.46 20.19
CA GLU A 37 -31.39 24.65 19.73
C GLU A 37 -32.70 25.44 19.76
N ASP A 38 -32.98 26.15 20.85
CA ASP A 38 -34.18 26.99 21.00
C ASP A 38 -34.26 28.07 19.92
N ILE A 39 -33.12 28.70 19.58
CA ILE A 39 -33.05 29.74 18.53
C ILE A 39 -32.76 29.15 17.14
N LYS A 40 -32.72 27.83 17.00
CA LYS A 40 -32.51 27.08 15.75
C LYS A 40 -31.23 27.49 14.99
N SER A 41 -30.15 27.82 15.69
CA SER A 41 -28.87 28.19 15.09
C SER A 41 -28.04 26.95 14.74
N THR A 42 -28.30 26.36 13.58
CA THR A 42 -27.70 25.06 13.19
C THR A 42 -26.18 25.04 13.17
N ASP A 43 -25.53 26.15 12.79
CA ASP A 43 -24.06 26.24 12.80
C ASP A 43 -23.51 26.23 14.22
N LYS A 44 -24.11 27.01 15.12
CA LYS A 44 -23.70 27.07 16.53
C LYS A 44 -24.00 25.77 17.29
N ILE A 45 -25.08 25.07 16.92
CA ILE A 45 -25.35 23.72 17.43
C ILE A 45 -24.22 22.76 17.01
N ALA A 46 -23.79 22.80 15.75
CA ALA A 46 -22.71 21.94 15.27
C ALA A 46 -21.37 22.23 15.99
N ASP A 47 -21.00 23.51 16.12
CA ASP A 47 -19.80 23.94 16.84
C ASP A 47 -19.83 23.51 18.31
N THR A 48 -20.98 23.69 18.98
CA THR A 48 -21.11 23.30 20.39
C THR A 48 -21.04 21.78 20.57
N LEU A 49 -21.63 21.01 19.67
CA LEU A 49 -21.53 19.55 19.70
C LEU A 49 -20.10 19.06 19.45
N LEU A 50 -19.33 19.74 18.60
CA LEU A 50 -17.92 19.44 18.38
C LEU A 50 -17.11 19.60 19.69
N GLU A 51 -17.32 20.70 20.42
CA GLU A 51 -16.61 20.93 21.68
C GLU A 51 -17.06 19.98 22.81
N ILE A 52 -18.35 19.63 22.85
CA ILE A 52 -18.86 18.58 23.76
C ILE A 52 -18.17 17.24 23.46
N ALA A 53 -18.02 16.89 22.17
CA ALA A 53 -17.32 15.67 21.77
C ALA A 53 -15.85 15.68 22.20
N ASN A 54 -15.16 16.81 22.03
CA ASN A 54 -13.79 17.00 22.51
C ASN A 54 -13.68 16.80 24.04
N ALA A 55 -14.62 17.37 24.80
CA ALA A 55 -14.65 17.25 26.26
C ALA A 55 -14.90 15.81 26.74
N TYR A 56 -15.84 15.07 26.13
CA TYR A 56 -16.01 13.65 26.41
C TYR A 56 -14.76 12.82 26.06
N GLY A 57 -14.10 13.14 24.93
CA GLY A 57 -12.85 12.49 24.53
C GLY A 57 -11.72 12.67 25.55
N ASN A 58 -11.60 13.86 26.15
CA ASN A 58 -10.63 14.13 27.22
C ASN A 58 -10.96 13.41 28.53
N LEU A 59 -12.24 13.20 28.82
CA LEU A 59 -12.70 12.42 29.97
C LEU A 59 -12.53 10.90 29.79
N GLY A 60 -12.22 10.44 28.57
CA GLY A 60 -12.12 9.02 28.24
C GLY A 60 -13.46 8.36 27.92
N ASP A 61 -14.56 9.12 27.91
CA ASP A 61 -15.86 8.63 27.44
C ASP A 61 -15.91 8.65 25.90
N TYR A 62 -15.26 7.65 25.32
CA TYR A 62 -15.08 7.54 23.89
C TYR A 62 -16.37 7.23 23.14
N ASP A 63 -17.36 6.60 23.78
CA ASP A 63 -18.63 6.30 23.14
C ASP A 63 -19.50 7.57 23.05
N ALA A 64 -19.61 8.35 24.13
CA ALA A 64 -20.29 9.64 24.08
C ALA A 64 -19.60 10.63 23.11
N ALA A 65 -18.27 10.67 23.10
CA ALA A 65 -17.51 11.49 22.16
C ALA A 65 -17.79 11.10 20.71
N PHE A 66 -17.79 9.80 20.40
CA PHE A 66 -18.06 9.30 19.05
C PHE A 66 -19.46 9.71 18.56
N ASP A 67 -20.48 9.54 19.42
CA ASP A 67 -21.85 9.91 19.09
C ASP A 67 -21.99 11.41 18.82
N LYS A 68 -21.34 12.25 19.63
CA LYS A 68 -21.38 13.71 19.47
C LYS A 68 -20.63 14.18 18.24
N TYR A 69 -19.48 13.59 17.92
CA TYR A 69 -18.81 13.85 16.65
C TYR A 69 -19.66 13.43 15.44
N GLN A 70 -20.38 12.30 15.50
CA GLN A 70 -21.28 11.90 14.41
C GLN A 70 -22.45 12.89 14.23
N GLN A 71 -23.01 13.39 15.34
CA GLN A 71 -24.09 14.39 15.29
C GLN A 71 -23.60 15.69 14.65
N CYS A 72 -22.46 16.26 15.09
CA CYS A 72 -21.93 17.48 14.49
C CYS A 72 -21.49 17.28 13.04
N GLN A 73 -20.91 16.12 12.69
CA GLN A 73 -20.54 15.79 11.30
C GLN A 73 -21.75 15.84 10.36
N LYS A 74 -22.91 15.30 10.77
CA LYS A 74 -24.14 15.35 9.98
C LYS A 74 -24.64 16.77 9.79
N LEU A 75 -24.54 17.61 10.81
CA LEU A 75 -24.93 19.03 10.74
C LEU A 75 -24.01 19.82 9.84
N TYR A 76 -22.69 19.72 10.00
CA TYR A 76 -21.74 20.40 9.11
C TYR A 76 -21.92 19.99 7.64
N ARG A 77 -22.17 18.70 7.38
CA ARG A 77 -22.50 18.23 6.03
C ARG A 77 -23.79 18.87 5.49
N LYS A 78 -24.84 18.98 6.31
CA LYS A 78 -26.10 19.62 5.93
C LYS A 78 -25.89 21.11 5.63
N ASN A 79 -25.05 21.78 6.41
CA ASN A 79 -24.74 23.20 6.27
C ASN A 79 -23.69 23.47 5.17
N LYS A 80 -23.17 22.42 4.51
CA LYS A 80 -22.09 22.49 3.51
C LYS A 80 -20.78 23.09 4.04
N ASP A 81 -20.56 23.02 5.35
CA ASP A 81 -19.30 23.42 5.98
C ASP A 81 -18.27 22.30 5.84
N LEU A 82 -17.37 22.47 4.87
CA LEU A 82 -16.28 21.51 4.60
C LEU A 82 -15.27 21.45 5.74
N ILE A 83 -14.99 22.56 6.41
CA ILE A 83 -13.96 22.64 7.45
C ILE A 83 -14.48 21.97 8.72
N GLY A 84 -15.68 22.33 9.16
CA GLY A 84 -16.35 21.70 10.31
C GLY A 84 -16.55 20.20 10.11
N GLU A 85 -17.00 19.77 8.92
CA GLU A 85 -17.13 18.34 8.62
C GLU A 85 -15.76 17.63 8.66
N GLY A 86 -14.70 18.30 8.18
CA GLY A 86 -13.33 17.82 8.26
C GLY A 86 -12.86 17.59 9.70
N TYR A 87 -13.12 18.54 10.60
CA TYR A 87 -12.79 18.42 12.03
C TYR A 87 -13.56 17.30 12.72
N ALA A 88 -14.88 17.20 12.49
CA ALA A 88 -15.68 16.13 13.07
C ALA A 88 -15.19 14.74 12.62
N LEU A 89 -14.84 14.58 11.33
CA LEU A 89 -14.25 13.36 10.80
C LEU A 89 -12.87 13.06 11.43
N ALA A 90 -12.03 14.07 11.67
CA ALA A 90 -10.75 13.88 12.34
C ALA A 90 -10.94 13.47 13.81
N GLY A 91 -11.92 14.06 14.50
CA GLY A 91 -12.34 13.67 15.85
C GLY A 91 -12.76 12.20 15.93
N LEU A 92 -13.60 11.73 15.01
CA LEU A 92 -13.97 10.31 14.91
C LEU A 92 -12.74 9.41 14.71
N GLY A 93 -11.78 9.84 13.88
CA GLY A 93 -10.50 9.15 13.72
C GLY A 93 -9.73 9.04 15.03
N ASN A 94 -9.55 10.16 15.74
CA ASN A 94 -8.86 10.20 17.03
C ASN A 94 -9.49 9.24 18.05
N ILE A 95 -10.81 9.23 18.15
CA ILE A 95 -11.55 8.34 19.07
C ILE A 95 -11.32 6.86 18.72
N LEU A 96 -11.37 6.52 17.43
CA LEU A 96 -11.12 5.15 16.98
C LEU A 96 -9.67 4.71 17.23
N ASP A 97 -8.69 5.62 17.09
CA ASP A 97 -7.29 5.37 17.48
C ASP A 97 -7.17 5.04 18.97
N LYS A 98 -7.86 5.79 19.84
CA LYS A 98 -7.89 5.50 21.28
C LYS A 98 -8.53 4.15 21.59
N LYS A 99 -9.54 3.75 20.80
CA LYS A 99 -10.16 2.42 20.86
C LYS A 99 -9.35 1.32 20.14
N LYS A 100 -8.15 1.64 19.63
CA LYS A 100 -7.27 0.74 18.84
C LYS A 100 -7.93 0.17 17.57
N LYS A 101 -8.95 0.85 17.04
CA LYS A 101 -9.59 0.56 15.74
C LYS A 101 -8.89 1.33 14.63
N PHE A 102 -7.63 1.01 14.41
CA PHE A 102 -6.72 1.81 13.58
C PHE A 102 -7.14 1.90 12.11
N GLU A 103 -7.65 0.82 11.52
CA GLU A 103 -8.09 0.83 10.11
C GLU A 103 -9.27 1.79 9.88
N ASP A 104 -10.27 1.74 10.76
CA ASP A 104 -11.42 2.63 10.75
C ASP A 104 -10.99 4.08 10.99
N SER A 105 -10.09 4.30 11.94
CA SER A 105 -9.49 5.61 12.21
C SER A 105 -8.87 6.21 10.94
N ARG A 106 -7.99 5.47 10.26
CA ARG A 106 -7.40 5.91 8.98
C ARG A 106 -8.45 6.19 7.91
N ASN A 107 -9.57 5.46 7.90
CA ASN A 107 -10.68 5.73 6.98
C ASN A 107 -11.33 7.09 7.27
N PHE A 108 -11.59 7.40 8.54
CA PHE A 108 -12.13 8.70 8.95
C PHE A 108 -11.14 9.84 8.69
N TYR A 109 -9.85 9.68 8.99
CA TYR A 109 -8.83 10.66 8.60
C TYR A 109 -8.75 10.84 7.08
N SER A 110 -8.82 9.77 6.29
CA SER A 110 -8.84 9.86 4.82
C SER A 110 -10.05 10.65 4.31
N LYS A 111 -11.22 10.52 4.96
CA LYS A 111 -12.40 11.34 4.66
C LYS A 111 -12.19 12.80 5.05
N SER A 112 -11.60 13.06 6.22
CA SER A 112 -11.23 14.41 6.68
C SER A 112 -10.26 15.10 5.73
N LEU A 113 -9.19 14.39 5.31
CA LEU A 113 -8.21 14.87 4.33
C LEU A 113 -8.87 15.29 3.02
N LYS A 114 -9.86 14.53 2.53
CA LYS A 114 -10.63 14.89 1.33
C LYS A 114 -11.42 16.18 1.51
N LYS A 115 -11.92 16.48 2.71
CA LYS A 115 -12.64 17.73 2.99
C LYS A 115 -11.69 18.93 2.98
N PHE A 116 -10.56 18.83 3.68
CA PHE A 116 -9.56 19.90 3.69
C PHE A 116 -8.92 20.12 2.32
N LYS A 117 -8.76 19.06 1.51
CA LYS A 117 -8.34 19.20 0.10
C LYS A 117 -9.37 19.98 -0.74
N LYS A 118 -10.66 19.72 -0.56
CA LYS A 118 -11.72 20.48 -1.25
C LYS A 118 -11.80 21.93 -0.79
N ALA A 119 -11.47 22.20 0.47
CA ALA A 119 -11.38 23.54 1.02
C ALA A 119 -10.05 24.26 0.72
N SER A 120 -9.12 23.63 -0.02
CA SER A 120 -7.77 24.13 -0.29
C SER A 120 -6.97 24.47 0.97
N ASP A 121 -7.27 23.80 2.08
CA ASP A 121 -6.60 24.03 3.37
C ASP A 121 -5.38 23.12 3.50
N TYR A 122 -4.21 23.65 3.16
CA TYR A 122 -2.97 22.88 3.15
C TYR A 122 -2.48 22.52 4.56
N GLU A 123 -2.67 23.41 5.54
CA GLU A 123 -2.19 23.18 6.91
C GLU A 123 -2.93 22.01 7.58
N ARG A 124 -4.26 21.97 7.43
CA ARG A 124 -5.07 20.86 7.94
C ARG A 124 -4.83 19.57 7.15
N GLN A 125 -4.60 19.64 5.84
CA GLN A 125 -4.18 18.47 5.05
C GLN A 125 -2.88 17.83 5.58
N ALA A 126 -1.87 18.65 5.88
CA ALA A 126 -0.62 18.18 6.45
C ALA A 126 -0.84 17.58 7.85
N THR A 127 -1.62 18.25 8.69
CA THR A 127 -1.96 17.79 10.04
C THR A 127 -2.63 16.41 10.02
N ILE A 128 -3.63 16.21 9.15
CA ILE A 128 -4.27 14.90 8.99
C ILE A 128 -3.30 13.83 8.50
N SER A 129 -2.39 14.16 7.56
CA SER A 129 -1.35 13.21 7.13
C SER A 129 -0.44 12.79 8.31
N SER A 130 -0.08 13.74 9.18
CA SER A 130 0.66 13.44 10.41
C SER A 130 -0.13 12.58 11.41
N LEU A 131 -1.45 12.75 11.50
CA LEU A 131 -2.29 11.88 12.33
C LEU A 131 -2.34 10.45 11.80
N ILE A 132 -2.54 10.27 10.49
CA ILE A 132 -2.47 8.94 9.85
C ILE A 132 -1.10 8.30 10.10
N ALA A 133 -0.01 9.08 10.04
CA ALA A 133 1.33 8.59 10.36
C ALA A 133 1.44 8.07 11.80
N LYS A 134 0.87 8.79 12.78
CA LYS A 134 0.82 8.36 14.20
C LYS A 134 -0.02 7.10 14.39
N THR A 135 -1.10 6.94 13.64
CA THR A 135 -1.89 5.70 13.64
C THR A 135 -1.05 4.52 13.17
N TYR A 136 -0.35 4.67 12.04
CA TYR A 136 0.56 3.63 11.54
C TYR A 136 1.70 3.32 12.51
N GLU A 137 2.24 4.34 13.18
CA GLU A 137 3.24 4.15 14.23
C GLU A 137 2.71 3.30 15.39
N SER A 138 1.46 3.54 15.81
CA SER A 138 0.79 2.78 16.87
C SER A 138 0.61 1.30 16.50
N GLU A 139 0.44 1.01 15.21
CA GLU A 139 0.42 -0.35 14.65
C GLU A 139 1.81 -0.94 14.34
N LYS A 140 2.89 -0.20 14.62
CA LYS A 140 4.27 -0.55 14.25
C LYS A 140 4.49 -0.70 12.74
N ALA A 141 3.64 -0.08 11.93
CA ALA A 141 3.79 0.04 10.49
C ALA A 141 4.69 1.26 10.15
N TYR A 142 5.95 1.21 10.59
CA TYR A 142 6.83 2.39 10.58
C TYR A 142 7.17 2.91 9.17
N ASP A 143 7.32 2.03 8.19
CA ASP A 143 7.55 2.44 6.80
C ASP A 143 6.37 3.24 6.24
N ASP A 144 5.14 2.84 6.57
CA ASP A 144 3.91 3.55 6.23
C ASP A 144 3.78 4.88 6.99
N ALA A 145 4.15 4.89 8.27
CA ALA A 145 4.22 6.12 9.05
C ALA A 145 5.22 7.13 8.47
N ILE A 146 6.39 6.68 8.01
CA ILE A 146 7.39 7.55 7.35
C ILE A 146 6.84 8.11 6.04
N LEU A 147 6.12 7.30 5.25
CA LEU A 147 5.53 7.77 3.99
C LEU A 147 4.52 8.89 4.21
N GLU A 148 3.60 8.73 5.17
CA GLU A 148 2.61 9.77 5.49
C GLU A 148 3.25 11.02 6.10
N ASN A 149 4.30 10.85 6.92
CA ASN A 149 5.10 11.97 7.40
C ASN A 149 5.80 12.71 6.24
N ARG A 150 6.34 12.01 5.22
CA ARG A 150 6.91 12.66 4.03
C ARG A 150 5.86 13.47 3.27
N ARG A 151 4.62 12.97 3.15
CA ARG A 151 3.52 13.74 2.55
C ARG A 151 3.22 14.99 3.34
N SER A 152 3.11 14.88 4.68
CA SER A 152 2.93 16.02 5.56
C SER A 152 4.06 17.05 5.42
N LEU A 153 5.32 16.58 5.39
CA LEU A 153 6.50 17.41 5.24
C LEU A 153 6.50 18.18 3.92
N ASN A 154 6.15 17.53 2.82
CA ASN A 154 6.08 18.18 1.51
C ASN A 154 5.03 19.31 1.49
N ILE A 155 3.90 19.12 2.18
CA ILE A 155 2.87 20.15 2.29
C ILE A 155 3.34 21.29 3.20
N TYR A 156 3.94 21.00 4.35
CA TYR A 156 4.48 22.04 5.25
C TYR A 156 5.57 22.89 4.58
N LYS A 157 6.46 22.26 3.80
CA LYS A 157 7.43 22.94 2.94
C LYS A 157 6.78 23.90 1.95
N LYS A 158 5.71 23.44 1.28
CA LYS A 158 4.99 24.25 0.29
C LYS A 158 4.38 25.52 0.92
N ILE A 159 3.95 25.45 2.18
CA ILE A 159 3.35 26.59 2.88
C ILE A 159 4.34 27.36 3.78
N GLY A 160 5.62 26.97 3.81
CA GLY A 160 6.66 27.64 4.59
C GLY A 160 6.56 27.50 6.11
N ASN A 161 5.92 26.43 6.62
CA ASN A 161 5.80 26.21 8.07
C ASN A 161 7.03 25.46 8.63
N ILE A 162 8.12 26.21 8.84
CA ILE A 162 9.43 25.70 9.26
C ILE A 162 9.35 24.91 10.59
N GLN A 163 8.53 25.36 11.54
CA GLN A 163 8.37 24.68 12.83
C GLN A 163 7.80 23.27 12.63
N LYS A 164 6.71 23.14 11.88
CA LYS A 164 6.08 21.84 11.61
C LYS A 164 6.95 20.95 10.75
N GLU A 165 7.72 21.50 9.82
CA GLU A 165 8.72 20.74 9.07
C GLU A 165 9.75 20.08 9.99
N SER A 166 10.27 20.83 10.97
CA SER A 166 11.23 20.31 11.95
C SER A 166 10.62 19.19 12.81
N GLU A 167 9.40 19.37 13.31
CA GLU A 167 8.66 18.35 14.08
C GLU A 167 8.48 17.05 13.29
N VAL A 168 8.07 17.15 12.02
CA VAL A 168 7.86 15.98 11.15
C VAL A 168 9.18 15.31 10.78
N ASN A 169 10.24 16.07 10.51
CA ASN A 169 11.58 15.52 10.27
C ASN A 169 12.12 14.74 11.47
N ASN A 170 11.94 15.27 12.69
CA ASN A 170 12.32 14.59 13.92
C ASN A 170 11.53 13.28 14.10
N SER A 171 10.24 13.29 13.78
CA SER A 171 9.40 12.09 13.78
C SER A 171 9.91 11.03 12.80
N ILE A 172 10.26 11.43 11.56
CA ILE A 172 10.85 10.52 10.56
C ILE A 172 12.18 9.94 11.07
N LYS A 173 13.06 10.77 11.64
CA LYS A 173 14.36 10.32 12.16
C LYS A 173 14.19 9.30 13.30
N ARG A 174 13.25 9.56 14.22
CA ARG A 174 12.89 8.64 15.31
C ARG A 174 12.37 7.30 14.79
N LEU A 175 11.45 7.34 13.83
CA LEU A 175 10.88 6.12 13.22
C LEU A 175 11.94 5.29 12.50
N LYS A 176 12.86 5.92 11.75
CA LYS A 176 13.99 5.22 11.13
C LYS A 176 14.84 4.47 12.16
N LYS A 177 15.18 5.13 13.29
CA LYS A 177 15.92 4.49 14.38
C LYS A 177 15.15 3.30 14.98
N GLN A 178 13.83 3.39 15.10
CA GLN A 178 13.00 2.27 15.56
C GLN A 178 13.00 1.11 14.57
N ILE A 179 12.93 1.39 13.26
CA ILE A 179 13.03 0.36 12.21
C ILE A 179 14.35 -0.40 12.33
N ASP A 180 15.46 0.32 12.48
CA ASP A 180 16.79 -0.27 12.58
C ASP A 180 16.96 -1.15 13.83
N ALA A 181 16.21 -0.86 14.90
CA ALA A 181 16.25 -1.62 16.15
C ALA A 181 15.39 -2.90 16.15
N ILE A 182 14.44 -3.04 15.21
CA ILE A 182 13.56 -4.22 15.16
C ILE A 182 14.30 -5.41 14.55
N LYS A 183 14.37 -6.51 15.30
CA LYS A 183 14.80 -7.81 14.78
C LYS A 183 13.58 -8.64 14.33
N PRO A 184 13.62 -9.29 13.16
CA PRO A 184 12.54 -10.16 12.72
C PRO A 184 12.34 -11.34 13.68
N SER A 185 11.08 -11.75 13.91
CA SER A 185 10.76 -12.89 14.75
C SER A 185 11.16 -14.21 14.10
N LYS A 186 11.91 -15.07 14.82
CA LYS A 186 12.29 -16.41 14.35
C LYS A 186 11.08 -17.25 13.94
N LYS A 187 9.99 -17.19 14.73
CA LYS A 187 8.73 -17.90 14.43
C LYS A 187 8.16 -17.42 13.09
N LEU A 188 8.18 -16.12 12.83
CA LEU A 188 7.65 -15.56 11.60
C LEU A 188 8.51 -15.89 10.39
N ILE A 189 9.85 -15.87 10.54
CA ILE A 189 10.78 -16.34 9.50
C ILE A 189 10.45 -17.80 9.13
N LEU A 190 10.26 -18.67 10.13
CA LEU A 190 9.95 -20.08 9.90
C LEU A 190 8.62 -20.27 9.16
N ILE A 191 7.59 -19.51 9.51
CA ILE A 191 6.29 -19.54 8.82
C ILE A 191 6.46 -19.10 7.35
N LEU A 192 7.14 -17.98 7.10
CA LEU A 192 7.37 -17.50 5.73
C LEU A 192 8.21 -18.49 4.92
N PHE A 193 9.22 -19.10 5.53
CA PHE A 193 9.98 -20.18 4.91
C PHE A 193 9.08 -21.39 4.58
N GLY A 194 8.16 -21.76 5.47
CA GLY A 194 7.17 -22.80 5.21
C GLY A 194 6.28 -22.50 3.99
N TYR A 195 5.84 -21.26 3.81
CA TYR A 195 5.11 -20.85 2.60
C TYR A 195 5.97 -20.92 1.34
N PHE A 196 7.22 -20.47 1.41
CA PHE A 196 8.14 -20.59 0.28
C PHE A 196 8.35 -22.05 -0.14
N VAL A 197 8.57 -22.96 0.83
CA VAL A 197 8.71 -24.40 0.56
C VAL A 197 7.41 -24.96 -0.04
N ALA A 198 6.24 -24.64 0.51
CA ALA A 198 4.96 -25.12 0.01
C ALA A 198 4.70 -24.67 -1.44
N ILE A 199 4.98 -23.40 -1.76
CA ILE A 199 4.85 -22.86 -3.12
C ILE A 199 5.82 -23.57 -4.06
N THR A 200 7.09 -23.72 -3.67
CA THR A 200 8.11 -24.39 -4.49
C THR A 200 7.75 -25.85 -4.75
N MET A 201 7.22 -26.55 -3.74
CA MET A 201 6.75 -27.93 -3.89
C MET A 201 5.55 -28.02 -4.84
N ALA A 202 4.62 -27.07 -4.78
CA ALA A 202 3.50 -27.01 -5.72
C ALA A 202 3.99 -26.78 -7.17
N GLU A 203 5.00 -25.92 -7.37
CA GLU A 203 5.62 -25.72 -8.69
C GLU A 203 6.31 -26.99 -9.20
N ILE A 204 7.10 -27.66 -8.37
CA ILE A 204 7.78 -28.90 -8.74
C ILE A 204 6.78 -30.00 -9.13
N ILE A 205 5.71 -30.17 -8.35
CA ILE A 205 4.67 -31.17 -8.63
C ILE A 205 3.93 -30.81 -9.93
N THR A 206 3.63 -29.54 -10.13
CA THR A 206 2.97 -29.04 -11.36
C THR A 206 3.79 -29.37 -12.60
N THR A 207 5.11 -29.15 -12.56
CA THR A 207 6.01 -29.34 -13.70
C THR A 207 6.37 -30.80 -13.94
N TYR A 208 6.80 -31.54 -12.91
CA TYR A 208 7.46 -32.83 -13.09
C TYR A 208 6.62 -34.06 -12.72
N THR A 209 5.47 -33.87 -12.06
CA THR A 209 4.69 -35.00 -11.52
C THR A 209 3.29 -35.05 -12.11
N ASN A 210 2.44 -34.07 -11.77
CA ASN A 210 1.05 -34.03 -12.19
C ASN A 210 0.50 -32.61 -12.01
N THR A 211 0.08 -32.01 -13.12
CA THR A 211 -0.45 -30.65 -13.15
C THR A 211 -1.72 -30.47 -12.32
N GLU A 212 -2.62 -31.46 -12.26
CA GLU A 212 -3.84 -31.41 -11.46
C GLU A 212 -3.53 -31.41 -9.95
N MET A 213 -2.61 -32.26 -9.50
CA MET A 213 -2.15 -32.26 -8.10
C MET A 213 -1.48 -30.95 -7.72
N GLY A 214 -0.68 -30.38 -8.62
CA GLY A 214 -0.08 -29.06 -8.46
C GLY A 214 -1.12 -27.96 -8.29
N LEU A 215 -2.17 -27.97 -9.13
CA LEU A 215 -3.30 -27.04 -9.05
C LEU A 215 -4.05 -27.15 -7.71
N VAL A 216 -4.29 -28.38 -7.23
CA VAL A 216 -4.89 -28.64 -5.91
C VAL A 216 -4.03 -28.04 -4.80
N LEU A 217 -2.71 -28.23 -4.84
CA LEU A 217 -1.79 -27.65 -3.84
C LEU A 217 -1.78 -26.12 -3.87
N HIS A 218 -1.73 -25.49 -5.05
CA HIS A 218 -1.84 -24.03 -5.16
C HIS A 218 -3.16 -23.52 -4.57
N THR A 219 -4.26 -24.24 -4.79
CA THR A 219 -5.57 -23.91 -4.23
C THR A 219 -5.56 -24.00 -2.69
N ILE A 220 -4.99 -25.07 -2.13
CA ILE A 220 -4.83 -25.22 -0.67
C ILE A 220 -3.98 -24.08 -0.10
N ILE A 221 -2.84 -23.76 -0.73
CA ILE A 221 -1.95 -22.68 -0.30
C ILE A 221 -2.70 -21.33 -0.29
N LEU A 222 -3.51 -21.06 -1.32
CA LEU A 222 -4.34 -19.85 -1.39
C LEU A 222 -5.30 -19.75 -0.21
N PHE A 223 -6.02 -20.83 0.13
CA PHE A 223 -6.93 -20.84 1.28
C PHE A 223 -6.18 -20.71 2.61
N VAL A 224 -5.03 -21.35 2.77
CA VAL A 224 -4.22 -21.24 3.98
C VAL A 224 -3.67 -19.81 4.15
N LEU A 225 -3.22 -19.16 3.07
CA LEU A 225 -2.82 -17.75 3.09
C LEU A 225 -3.98 -16.83 3.49
N LEU A 226 -5.18 -17.07 2.94
CA LEU A 226 -6.39 -16.30 3.25
C LEU A 226 -6.78 -16.42 4.72
N ILE A 227 -6.88 -17.66 5.24
CA ILE A 227 -7.26 -17.93 6.63
C ILE A 227 -6.22 -17.34 7.58
N HIS A 228 -4.94 -17.59 7.35
CA HIS A 228 -3.87 -17.06 8.20
C HIS A 228 -3.83 -15.52 8.17
N SER A 229 -4.03 -14.91 7.00
CA SER A 229 -4.16 -13.46 6.90
C SER A 229 -5.33 -12.91 7.73
N SER A 230 -6.49 -13.58 7.69
CA SER A 230 -7.69 -13.16 8.42
C SER A 230 -7.55 -13.30 9.94
N LEU A 231 -6.78 -14.28 10.41
CA LEU A 231 -6.56 -14.53 11.84
C LEU A 231 -5.34 -13.78 12.41
N SER A 232 -4.50 -13.22 11.55
CA SER A 232 -3.32 -12.46 11.96
C SER A 232 -3.70 -11.09 12.52
N ASN A 233 -3.26 -10.82 13.76
CA ASN A 233 -3.41 -9.52 14.42
C ASN A 233 -2.35 -8.48 14.00
N SER A 234 -1.34 -8.89 13.21
CA SER A 234 -0.22 -8.01 12.84
C SER A 234 -0.44 -7.41 11.46
N TYR A 235 -0.61 -6.08 11.38
CA TYR A 235 -0.82 -5.34 10.13
C TYR A 235 0.16 -5.74 9.01
N ASN A 236 1.46 -5.74 9.29
CA ASN A 236 2.48 -6.08 8.29
C ASN A 236 2.37 -7.53 7.80
N VAL A 237 2.06 -8.48 8.69
CA VAL A 237 1.93 -9.92 8.37
C VAL A 237 0.69 -10.13 7.53
N THR A 238 -0.44 -9.58 7.97
CA THR A 238 -1.71 -9.62 7.24
C THR A 238 -1.53 -9.10 5.81
N ASN A 239 -0.83 -7.97 5.62
CA ASN A 239 -0.58 -7.41 4.30
C ASN A 239 0.34 -8.27 3.42
N LEU A 240 1.45 -8.80 3.97
CA LEU A 240 2.33 -9.68 3.21
C LEU A 240 1.58 -10.94 2.75
N LEU A 241 0.85 -11.60 3.66
CA LEU A 241 0.08 -12.81 3.34
C LEU A 241 -0.98 -12.53 2.27
N ARG A 242 -1.68 -11.38 2.34
CA ARG A 242 -2.65 -10.97 1.30
C ARG A 242 -1.99 -10.77 -0.05
N SER A 243 -0.81 -10.15 -0.08
CA SER A 243 -0.09 -9.94 -1.33
C SER A 243 0.42 -11.25 -1.93
N MET A 244 0.84 -12.20 -1.09
CA MET A 244 1.29 -13.53 -1.52
C MET A 244 0.16 -14.40 -2.08
N MET A 245 -1.12 -14.10 -1.80
CA MET A 245 -2.25 -14.82 -2.42
C MET A 245 -2.23 -14.74 -3.95
N ALA A 246 -1.63 -13.69 -4.52
CA ALA A 246 -1.49 -13.55 -5.97
C ALA A 246 -0.60 -14.65 -6.57
N LEU A 247 0.34 -15.23 -5.81
CA LEU A 247 1.28 -16.24 -6.29
C LEU A 247 0.56 -17.53 -6.77
N PRO A 248 -0.22 -18.22 -5.91
CA PRO A 248 -1.01 -19.36 -6.38
C PRO A 248 -2.11 -18.96 -7.37
N MET A 249 -2.67 -17.74 -7.28
CA MET A 249 -3.69 -17.29 -8.24
C MET A 249 -3.15 -17.18 -9.67
N ILE A 250 -1.95 -16.63 -9.86
CA ILE A 250 -1.32 -16.54 -11.19
C ILE A 250 -1.15 -17.92 -11.79
N ARG A 251 -0.79 -18.93 -10.98
CA ARG A 251 -0.66 -20.32 -11.45
C ARG A 251 -1.98 -20.95 -11.81
N ILE A 252 -2.98 -20.80 -10.96
CA ILE A 252 -4.33 -21.32 -11.23
C ILE A 252 -4.84 -20.77 -12.56
N ILE A 253 -4.64 -19.47 -12.83
CA ILE A 253 -5.03 -18.86 -14.11
C ILE A 253 -4.15 -19.38 -15.25
N GLY A 254 -2.83 -19.32 -15.11
CA GLY A 254 -1.87 -19.69 -16.15
C GLY A 254 -2.04 -21.13 -16.65
N LEU A 255 -2.26 -22.08 -15.75
CA LEU A 255 -2.44 -23.49 -16.08
C LEU A 255 -3.76 -23.79 -16.80
N THR A 256 -4.74 -22.87 -16.76
CA THR A 256 -6.03 -23.05 -17.45
C THR A 256 -6.02 -22.48 -18.88
N ILE A 257 -5.01 -21.71 -19.27
CA ILE A 257 -4.97 -21.01 -20.57
C ILE A 257 -4.80 -21.94 -21.78
N PRO A 258 -3.95 -22.99 -21.76
CA PRO A 258 -3.78 -23.87 -22.92
C PRO A 258 -5.10 -24.51 -23.40
N ILE A 259 -6.09 -24.62 -22.51
CA ILE A 259 -7.42 -25.15 -22.79
C ILE A 259 -8.25 -24.18 -23.68
N MET A 260 -7.89 -22.89 -23.70
CA MET A 260 -8.65 -21.84 -24.38
C MET A 260 -8.32 -21.68 -25.88
N GLY A 261 -7.33 -22.40 -26.40
CA GLY A 261 -6.94 -22.34 -27.82
C GLY A 261 -6.32 -21.00 -28.28
N VAL A 262 -5.83 -20.20 -27.33
CA VAL A 262 -5.23 -18.88 -27.59
C VAL A 262 -3.80 -19.03 -28.11
N GLN A 263 -3.33 -18.17 -29.03
CA GLN A 263 -1.94 -18.19 -29.48
C GLN A 263 -0.97 -17.80 -28.34
N PRO A 264 0.27 -18.34 -28.29
CA PRO A 264 1.20 -18.11 -27.18
C PRO A 264 1.47 -16.64 -26.83
N LEU A 265 1.59 -15.75 -27.83
CA LEU A 265 1.81 -14.32 -27.61
C LEU A 265 0.66 -13.66 -26.81
N TYR A 266 -0.57 -14.16 -26.93
CA TYR A 266 -1.72 -13.61 -26.23
C TYR A 266 -1.97 -14.27 -24.87
N TRP A 267 -1.16 -15.25 -24.46
CA TRP A 267 -1.21 -15.77 -23.08
C TRP A 267 -0.77 -14.70 -22.07
N PHE A 268 0.22 -13.88 -22.42
CA PHE A 268 0.73 -12.80 -21.60
C PHE A 268 -0.36 -11.81 -21.13
N PRO A 269 -1.17 -11.19 -22.01
CA PRO A 269 -2.24 -10.30 -21.58
C PRO A 269 -3.35 -11.01 -20.80
N VAL A 270 -3.64 -12.28 -21.11
CA VAL A 270 -4.65 -13.08 -20.38
C VAL A 270 -4.23 -13.29 -18.92
N ILE A 271 -2.94 -13.51 -18.64
CA ILE A 271 -2.42 -13.61 -17.27
C ILE A 271 -2.29 -12.22 -16.63
N SER A 272 -1.83 -11.23 -17.37
CA SER A 272 -1.48 -9.92 -16.80
C SER A 272 -2.70 -9.08 -16.43
N ILE A 273 -3.84 -9.22 -17.12
CA ILE A 273 -5.08 -8.49 -16.77
C ILE A 273 -5.57 -8.84 -15.35
N PRO A 274 -5.79 -10.13 -14.99
CA PRO A 274 -6.08 -10.51 -13.61
C PRO A 274 -5.01 -10.09 -12.62
N LEU A 275 -3.72 -10.12 -13.02
CA LEU A 275 -2.62 -9.70 -12.17
C LEU A 275 -2.65 -8.19 -11.86
N PHE A 276 -2.96 -7.36 -12.85
CA PHE A 276 -3.18 -5.92 -12.66
C PHE A 276 -4.41 -5.66 -11.78
N ALA A 277 -5.49 -6.41 -12.00
CA ALA A 277 -6.69 -6.31 -11.16
C ALA A 277 -6.38 -6.68 -9.70
N ALA A 278 -5.67 -7.79 -9.47
CA ALA A 278 -5.23 -8.23 -8.15
C ALA A 278 -4.30 -7.20 -7.51
N SER A 279 -3.29 -6.71 -8.24
CA SER A 279 -2.37 -5.67 -7.78
C SER A 279 -3.12 -4.39 -7.39
N TYR A 280 -4.08 -3.95 -8.22
CA TYR A 280 -4.92 -2.79 -7.93
C TYR A 280 -5.78 -3.00 -6.67
N VAL A 281 -6.42 -4.16 -6.52
CA VAL A 281 -7.23 -4.49 -5.33
C VAL A 281 -6.36 -4.57 -4.07
N ILE A 282 -5.17 -5.18 -4.15
CA ILE A 282 -4.21 -5.24 -3.06
C ILE A 282 -3.77 -3.82 -2.68
N MET A 283 -3.40 -2.99 -3.65
CA MET A 283 -3.03 -1.59 -3.40
C MET A 283 -4.17 -0.81 -2.75
N LYS A 284 -5.40 -0.97 -3.25
CA LYS A 284 -6.57 -0.28 -2.71
C LYS A 284 -6.93 -0.74 -1.30
N SER A 285 -6.93 -2.06 -1.04
CA SER A 285 -7.24 -2.63 0.27
C SER A 285 -6.18 -2.28 1.32
N GLN A 286 -4.91 -2.29 0.93
CA GLN A 286 -3.79 -1.92 1.81
C GLN A 286 -3.55 -0.40 1.86
N LYS A 287 -4.32 0.40 1.10
CA LYS A 287 -4.19 1.86 0.96
C LYS A 287 -2.79 2.29 0.52
N ILE A 288 -2.12 1.46 -0.28
CA ILE A 288 -0.81 1.72 -0.86
C ILE A 288 -0.95 2.74 -2.00
N SER A 289 -0.08 3.76 -2.01
CA SER A 289 -0.03 4.73 -3.12
C SER A 289 0.89 4.29 -4.25
N LYS A 290 0.71 4.92 -5.42
CA LYS A 290 1.51 4.66 -6.62
C LYS A 290 3.01 4.88 -6.38
N GLU A 291 3.35 5.88 -5.57
CA GLU A 291 4.74 6.20 -5.24
C GLU A 291 5.39 5.13 -4.36
N ARG A 292 4.62 4.50 -3.45
CA ARG A 292 5.14 3.45 -2.56
C ARG A 292 5.50 2.17 -3.32
N VAL A 293 4.73 1.84 -4.36
CA VAL A 293 5.03 0.71 -5.26
C VAL A 293 6.04 1.08 -6.35
N GLY A 294 6.52 2.33 -6.37
CA GLY A 294 7.51 2.82 -7.33
C GLY A 294 7.01 3.07 -8.74
N LEU A 295 5.71 3.36 -8.91
CA LEU A 295 5.15 3.90 -10.16
C LEU A 295 5.50 5.40 -10.28
N ILE A 296 6.80 5.68 -10.31
CA ILE A 296 7.41 6.99 -10.49
C ILE A 296 8.61 6.83 -11.42
N PHE A 297 9.01 7.89 -12.12
CA PHE A 297 10.19 7.82 -12.99
C PHE A 297 11.50 7.76 -12.19
N GLY A 298 11.59 8.43 -11.04
CA GLY A 298 12.85 8.51 -10.28
C GLY A 298 13.96 9.25 -11.05
N ASN A 299 15.22 8.92 -10.79
CA ASN A 299 16.35 9.49 -11.53
C ASN A 299 16.49 8.81 -12.91
N LEU A 300 16.13 9.55 -13.95
CA LEU A 300 16.06 9.01 -15.32
C LEU A 300 17.39 8.42 -15.80
N LYS A 301 18.55 9.02 -15.48
CA LYS A 301 19.86 8.49 -15.91
C LYS A 301 20.13 7.10 -15.32
N VAL A 302 19.85 6.94 -14.02
CA VAL A 302 20.01 5.65 -13.33
C VAL A 302 19.03 4.63 -13.88
N GLN A 303 17.76 5.02 -14.11
CA GLN A 303 16.75 4.12 -14.65
C GLN A 303 17.05 3.68 -16.08
N LEU A 304 17.56 4.58 -16.94
CA LEU A 304 17.99 4.22 -18.29
C LEU A 304 19.20 3.28 -18.26
N GLY A 305 20.13 3.48 -17.33
CA GLY A 305 21.24 2.55 -17.10
C GLY A 305 20.75 1.15 -16.69
N ILE A 306 19.74 1.07 -15.81
CA ILE A 306 19.09 -0.20 -15.46
C ILE A 306 18.39 -0.78 -16.70
N ALA A 307 17.61 0.01 -17.43
CA ALA A 307 16.89 -0.45 -18.62
C ALA A 307 17.82 -1.08 -19.68
N ALA A 308 19.00 -0.49 -19.88
CA ALA A 308 20.01 -0.98 -20.83
C ALA A 308 20.51 -2.39 -20.51
N THR A 309 20.42 -2.85 -19.26
CA THR A 309 20.80 -4.23 -18.90
C THR A 309 19.91 -5.28 -19.56
N GLY A 310 18.67 -4.94 -19.95
CA GLY A 310 17.70 -5.88 -20.48
C GLY A 310 18.19 -6.64 -21.72
N ALA A 311 18.82 -5.96 -22.68
CA ALA A 311 19.33 -6.62 -23.88
C ALA A 311 20.43 -7.65 -23.57
N ILE A 312 21.32 -7.34 -22.63
CA ILE A 312 22.41 -8.23 -22.21
C ILE A 312 21.84 -9.43 -21.46
N LEU A 313 20.89 -9.20 -20.55
CA LEU A 313 20.23 -10.26 -19.80
C LEU A 313 19.46 -11.19 -20.74
N GLY A 314 18.68 -10.65 -21.68
CA GLY A 314 17.95 -11.45 -22.65
C GLY A 314 18.86 -12.27 -23.57
N PHE A 315 20.05 -11.76 -23.89
CA PHE A 315 21.06 -12.54 -24.63
C PHE A 315 21.60 -13.71 -23.81
N ILE A 316 21.98 -13.46 -22.55
CA ILE A 316 22.47 -14.53 -21.65
C ILE A 316 21.39 -15.60 -21.46
N GLU A 317 20.16 -15.19 -21.22
CA GLU A 317 19.01 -16.08 -21.06
C GLU A 317 18.72 -16.88 -22.33
N TYR A 318 18.86 -16.27 -23.51
CA TYR A 318 18.72 -16.98 -24.79
C TYR A 318 19.75 -18.10 -24.94
N LEU A 319 21.00 -17.86 -24.53
CA LEU A 319 22.04 -18.89 -24.57
C LEU A 319 21.74 -20.07 -23.64
N ILE A 320 20.96 -19.84 -22.57
CA ILE A 320 20.54 -20.87 -21.61
C ILE A 320 19.34 -21.66 -22.15
N LEU A 321 18.29 -20.97 -22.62
CA LEU A 321 16.99 -21.58 -22.92
C LEU A 321 16.77 -21.92 -24.40
N LYS A 322 17.32 -21.13 -25.33
CA LYS A 322 17.11 -21.22 -26.78
C LYS A 322 15.64 -21.44 -27.18
N PRO A 323 14.71 -20.55 -26.75
CA PRO A 323 13.30 -20.72 -27.04
C PRO A 323 13.00 -20.51 -28.54
N LYS A 324 11.87 -21.07 -28.97
CA LYS A 324 11.31 -20.79 -30.30
C LYS A 324 10.77 -19.35 -30.37
N PRO A 325 10.74 -18.71 -31.56
CA PRO A 325 10.20 -17.38 -31.71
C PRO A 325 8.70 -17.33 -31.34
N LEU A 326 8.31 -16.31 -30.58
CA LEU A 326 6.89 -16.08 -30.21
C LEU A 326 6.06 -15.47 -31.35
N ILE A 327 6.71 -14.85 -32.33
CA ILE A 327 6.08 -14.28 -33.53
C ILE A 327 6.45 -15.12 -34.76
N PRO A 328 5.61 -15.17 -35.80
CA PRO A 328 5.85 -16.04 -36.95
C PRO A 328 6.98 -15.53 -37.85
N VAL A 329 7.13 -14.21 -37.99
CA VAL A 329 8.12 -13.56 -38.85
C VAL A 329 8.63 -12.30 -38.17
N LEU A 330 9.93 -12.03 -38.28
CA LEU A 330 10.52 -10.79 -37.81
C LEU A 330 10.20 -9.65 -38.78
N ASN A 331 9.12 -8.91 -38.49
CA ASN A 331 8.82 -7.63 -39.13
C ASN A 331 8.55 -6.57 -38.07
N LEU A 332 8.56 -5.29 -38.48
CA LEU A 332 8.41 -4.17 -37.55
C LEU A 332 7.06 -4.17 -36.82
N GLU A 333 5.98 -4.55 -37.51
CA GLU A 333 4.63 -4.57 -36.95
C GLU A 333 4.48 -5.61 -35.83
N TYR A 334 4.80 -6.87 -36.10
CA TYR A 334 4.78 -7.95 -35.11
C TYR A 334 5.73 -7.65 -33.95
N LEU A 335 6.93 -7.13 -34.24
CA LEU A 335 7.90 -6.79 -33.20
C LEU A 335 7.35 -5.70 -32.27
N LEU A 336 6.77 -4.63 -32.80
CA LEU A 336 6.23 -3.53 -31.97
C LEU A 336 5.04 -3.98 -31.12
N ILE A 337 4.10 -4.74 -31.70
CA ILE A 337 2.93 -5.26 -30.97
C ILE A 337 3.39 -6.21 -29.87
N ALA A 338 4.24 -7.19 -30.20
CA ALA A 338 4.69 -8.19 -29.25
C ALA A 338 5.57 -7.58 -28.15
N THR A 339 6.48 -6.66 -28.48
CA THR A 339 7.31 -5.93 -27.50
C THR A 339 6.43 -5.14 -26.53
N THR A 340 5.41 -4.44 -27.04
CA THR A 340 4.47 -3.69 -26.18
C THR A 340 3.72 -4.62 -25.24
N ILE A 341 3.23 -5.75 -25.75
CA ILE A 341 2.55 -6.77 -24.95
C ILE A 341 3.47 -7.29 -23.85
N ILE A 342 4.71 -7.66 -24.18
CA ILE A 342 5.69 -8.23 -23.24
C ILE A 342 6.08 -7.20 -22.17
N ILE A 343 6.42 -5.97 -22.55
CA ILE A 343 6.80 -4.92 -21.59
C ILE A 343 5.67 -4.65 -20.59
N ILE A 344 4.42 -4.60 -21.05
CA ILE A 344 3.28 -4.34 -20.15
C ILE A 344 2.96 -5.59 -19.32
N SER A 345 2.91 -6.76 -19.94
CA SER A 345 2.35 -7.97 -19.32
C SER A 345 3.34 -8.71 -18.43
N THR A 346 4.63 -8.70 -18.77
CA THR A 346 5.68 -9.33 -17.95
C THR A 346 6.46 -8.25 -17.21
N GLY A 347 7.00 -7.28 -17.94
CA GLY A 347 7.83 -6.22 -17.37
C GLY A 347 7.10 -5.40 -16.30
N LEU A 348 5.91 -4.87 -16.58
CA LEU A 348 5.22 -4.02 -15.61
C LEU A 348 4.40 -4.83 -14.60
N ALA A 349 3.61 -5.80 -15.07
CA ALA A 349 2.67 -6.51 -14.19
C ALA A 349 3.38 -7.32 -13.10
N GLU A 350 4.42 -8.07 -13.47
CA GLU A 350 5.18 -8.87 -12.51
C GLU A 350 6.00 -7.97 -11.58
N GLU A 351 6.71 -6.98 -12.10
CA GLU A 351 7.52 -6.10 -11.26
C GLU A 351 6.67 -5.27 -10.29
N LEU A 352 5.47 -4.86 -10.71
CA LEU A 352 4.52 -4.20 -9.82
C LEU A 352 4.12 -5.11 -8.66
N LEU A 353 3.79 -6.37 -8.94
CA LEU A 353 3.41 -7.32 -7.89
C LEU A 353 4.61 -7.67 -7.01
N PHE A 354 5.69 -8.18 -7.59
CA PHE A 354 6.81 -8.74 -6.82
C PHE A 354 7.61 -7.65 -6.13
N ARG A 355 8.02 -6.60 -6.84
CA ARG A 355 8.94 -5.58 -6.30
C ARG A 355 8.14 -4.44 -5.67
N GLY A 356 7.11 -3.96 -6.37
CA GLY A 356 6.26 -2.89 -5.88
C GLY A 356 5.49 -3.26 -4.60
N ILE A 357 4.87 -4.44 -4.56
CA ILE A 357 3.94 -4.84 -3.49
C ILE A 357 4.56 -5.86 -2.53
N ILE A 358 4.90 -7.07 -3.00
CA ILE A 358 5.33 -8.17 -2.14
C ILE A 358 6.66 -7.85 -1.46
N GLN A 359 7.64 -7.31 -2.19
CA GLN A 359 8.95 -6.97 -1.61
C GLN A 359 8.84 -5.88 -0.55
N LYS A 360 8.09 -4.81 -0.78
CA LYS A 360 7.86 -3.78 0.25
C LYS A 360 7.23 -4.39 1.50
N ASN A 361 6.20 -5.24 1.35
CA ASN A 361 5.56 -5.91 2.47
C ASN A 361 6.51 -6.90 3.18
N ALA A 362 7.36 -7.62 2.43
CA ALA A 362 8.36 -8.52 2.99
C ALA A 362 9.44 -7.76 3.76
N GLN A 363 9.89 -6.61 3.25
CA GLN A 363 10.88 -5.76 3.91
C GLN A 363 10.35 -5.13 5.20
N ASN A 364 9.05 -4.85 5.30
CA ASN A 364 8.44 -4.40 6.56
C ASN A 364 8.61 -5.44 7.68
N ILE A 365 8.73 -6.73 7.34
CA ILE A 365 8.84 -7.85 8.28
C ILE A 365 10.28 -8.35 8.44
N LEU A 366 10.93 -8.73 7.34
CA LEU A 366 12.24 -9.39 7.30
C LEU A 366 13.41 -8.40 7.31
N LYS A 367 13.13 -7.13 6.96
CA LYS A 367 14.07 -6.00 6.87
C LYS A 367 15.11 -6.12 5.76
N GLY A 368 15.44 -4.95 5.22
CA GLY A 368 16.55 -4.72 4.28
C GLY A 368 16.69 -5.79 3.21
N PHE A 369 17.85 -6.46 3.21
CA PHE A 369 18.24 -7.46 2.23
C PHE A 369 17.47 -8.78 2.37
N SER A 370 17.09 -9.19 3.57
CA SER A 370 16.36 -10.46 3.79
C SER A 370 14.99 -10.47 3.12
N GLY A 371 14.31 -9.31 3.07
CA GLY A 371 13.06 -9.16 2.33
C GLY A 371 13.26 -9.29 0.81
N ILE A 372 14.38 -8.77 0.28
CA ILE A 372 14.76 -8.91 -1.13
C ILE A 372 15.03 -10.39 -1.44
N LEU A 373 15.86 -11.04 -0.62
CA LEU A 373 16.17 -12.46 -0.75
C LEU A 373 14.92 -13.34 -0.76
N TYR A 374 14.01 -13.11 0.18
CA TYR A 374 12.77 -13.88 0.27
C TYR A 374 11.91 -13.75 -0.99
N VAL A 375 11.72 -12.52 -1.50
CA VAL A 375 10.94 -12.31 -2.72
C VAL A 375 11.65 -12.86 -3.95
N SER A 376 12.98 -12.78 -4.01
CA SER A 376 13.73 -13.39 -5.09
C SER A 376 13.60 -14.90 -5.11
N LEU A 377 13.64 -15.55 -3.95
CA LEU A 377 13.37 -17.00 -3.84
C LEU A 377 11.96 -17.35 -4.32
N LEU A 378 10.94 -16.57 -3.93
CA LEU A 378 9.57 -16.77 -4.41
C LEU A 378 9.47 -16.59 -5.94
N PHE A 379 10.06 -15.52 -6.48
CA PHE A 379 10.06 -15.25 -7.92
C PHE A 379 10.76 -16.37 -8.70
N THR A 380 11.92 -16.82 -8.24
CA THR A 380 12.65 -17.95 -8.82
C THR A 380 11.87 -19.26 -8.74
N SER A 381 11.14 -19.53 -7.64
CA SER A 381 10.35 -20.76 -7.53
C SER A 381 9.29 -20.88 -8.62
N LEU A 382 8.76 -19.74 -9.07
CA LEU A 382 7.80 -19.66 -10.16
C LEU A 382 8.44 -19.91 -11.55
N HIS A 383 9.76 -19.94 -11.66
CA HIS A 383 10.44 -20.21 -12.94
C HIS A 383 10.81 -21.69 -13.12
N VAL A 384 10.43 -22.57 -12.18
CA VAL A 384 10.68 -24.01 -12.25
C VAL A 384 10.09 -24.67 -13.51
N GLY A 385 9.02 -24.09 -14.07
CA GLY A 385 8.40 -24.56 -15.31
C GLY A 385 9.26 -24.48 -16.58
N TRP A 386 10.40 -23.78 -16.56
CA TRP A 386 11.34 -23.74 -17.69
C TRP A 386 12.28 -24.95 -17.77
N GLU A 387 12.19 -25.87 -16.80
CA GLU A 387 12.94 -27.14 -16.77
C GLU A 387 14.46 -27.00 -16.87
N SER A 388 15.00 -25.83 -16.52
CA SER A 388 16.43 -25.53 -16.58
C SER A 388 16.95 -25.07 -15.23
N PHE A 389 17.80 -25.89 -14.61
CA PHE A 389 18.44 -25.54 -13.34
C PHE A 389 19.36 -24.32 -13.47
N ILE A 390 20.05 -24.18 -14.60
CA ILE A 390 20.92 -23.03 -14.89
C ILE A 390 20.09 -21.75 -14.98
N ASP A 391 18.91 -21.84 -15.61
CA ASP A 391 17.97 -20.72 -15.70
C ASP A 391 17.47 -20.28 -14.32
N LEU A 392 17.18 -21.21 -13.41
CA LEU A 392 16.79 -20.86 -12.04
C LEU A 392 17.86 -20.04 -11.31
N ILE A 393 19.15 -20.37 -11.49
CA ILE A 393 20.25 -19.60 -10.92
C ILE A 393 20.30 -18.20 -11.57
N PHE A 394 20.16 -18.14 -12.89
CA PHE A 394 20.15 -16.88 -13.63
C PHE A 394 19.00 -15.96 -13.18
N VAL A 395 17.77 -16.46 -13.17
CA VAL A 395 16.57 -15.73 -12.73
C VAL A 395 16.70 -15.28 -11.28
N PHE A 396 17.28 -16.10 -10.39
CA PHE A 396 17.54 -15.69 -9.01
C PHE A 396 18.49 -14.49 -8.95
N CYS A 397 19.59 -14.52 -9.69
CA CYS A 397 20.55 -13.41 -9.75
C CYS A 397 19.91 -12.14 -10.31
N VAL A 398 19.13 -12.24 -11.40
CA VAL A 398 18.40 -11.11 -11.99
C VAL A 398 17.38 -10.56 -11.00
N SER A 399 16.62 -11.42 -10.33
CA SER A 399 15.66 -11.00 -9.31
C SER A 399 16.32 -10.28 -8.14
N MET A 400 17.47 -10.75 -7.67
CA MET A 400 18.26 -10.08 -6.64
C MET A 400 18.76 -8.71 -7.11
N PHE A 401 19.22 -8.62 -8.35
CA PHE A 401 19.64 -7.35 -8.96
C PHE A 401 18.48 -6.35 -9.04
N TYR A 402 17.34 -6.73 -9.59
CA TYR A 402 16.15 -5.87 -9.68
C TYR A 402 15.61 -5.49 -8.30
N GLY A 403 15.54 -6.44 -7.37
CA GLY A 403 15.10 -6.17 -6.01
C GLY A 403 15.99 -5.16 -5.28
N TYR A 404 17.31 -5.25 -5.48
CA TYR A 404 18.27 -4.27 -4.96
C TYR A 404 18.17 -2.90 -5.66
N ALA A 405 18.05 -2.89 -6.99
CA ALA A 405 17.85 -1.68 -7.77
C ALA A 405 16.59 -0.93 -7.33
N PHE A 406 15.49 -1.65 -7.10
CA PHE A 406 14.26 -1.10 -6.57
C PHE A 406 14.44 -0.56 -5.14
N TYR A 407 15.11 -1.32 -4.28
CA TYR A 407 15.41 -0.90 -2.90
C TYR A 407 16.21 0.41 -2.83
N LYS A 408 17.11 0.64 -3.79
CA LYS A 408 17.92 1.87 -3.85
C LYS A 408 17.21 3.05 -4.53
N THR A 409 16.42 2.80 -5.55
CA THR A 409 15.87 3.86 -6.41
C THR A 409 14.40 4.19 -6.12
N GLU A 410 13.68 3.31 -5.42
CA GLU A 410 12.23 3.40 -5.18
C GLU A 410 11.40 3.59 -6.47
N SER A 411 11.94 3.20 -7.63
CA SER A 411 11.31 3.35 -8.96
C SER A 411 11.36 2.00 -9.69
N LEU A 412 10.23 1.63 -10.31
CA LEU A 412 10.11 0.45 -11.16
C LEU A 412 10.41 0.75 -12.63
N PHE A 413 10.58 2.02 -13.02
CA PHE A 413 10.59 2.41 -14.44
C PHE A 413 11.67 1.69 -15.25
N GLY A 414 12.93 1.77 -14.82
CA GLY A 414 14.06 1.13 -15.49
C GLY A 414 14.04 -0.39 -15.36
N ILE A 415 13.52 -0.92 -14.25
CA ILE A 415 13.40 -2.37 -14.00
C ILE A 415 12.37 -2.98 -14.95
N THR A 416 11.20 -2.34 -15.06
CA THR A 416 10.12 -2.72 -15.99
C THR A 416 10.63 -2.78 -17.43
N LEU A 417 11.38 -1.74 -17.85
CA LEU A 417 11.97 -1.71 -19.18
C LEU A 417 13.06 -2.77 -19.34
N SER A 418 13.95 -2.96 -18.37
CA SER A 418 14.99 -3.99 -18.43
C SER A 418 14.38 -5.39 -18.56
N HIS A 419 13.41 -5.73 -17.72
CA HIS A 419 12.75 -7.03 -17.74
C HIS A 419 11.98 -7.23 -19.05
N GLY A 420 11.18 -6.25 -19.47
CA GLY A 420 10.45 -6.33 -20.74
C GLY A 420 11.37 -6.40 -21.96
N LEU A 421 12.49 -5.70 -21.96
CA LEU A 421 13.51 -5.79 -23.01
C LEU A 421 14.20 -7.15 -22.99
N SER A 422 14.52 -7.70 -21.80
CA SER A 422 15.09 -9.07 -21.67
C SER A 422 14.23 -10.08 -22.41
N ASN A 423 12.92 -10.10 -22.10
CA ASN A 423 11.96 -11.00 -22.74
C ASN A 423 11.76 -10.70 -24.24
N THR A 424 11.82 -9.43 -24.63
CA THR A 424 11.76 -9.03 -26.05
C THR A 424 12.93 -9.60 -26.83
N PHE A 425 14.16 -9.44 -26.33
CA PHE A 425 15.35 -9.99 -26.98
C PHE A 425 15.35 -11.52 -26.99
N LEU A 426 15.00 -12.13 -25.86
CA LEU A 426 14.91 -13.58 -25.67
C LEU A 426 13.94 -14.26 -26.64
N PHE A 427 12.72 -13.73 -26.79
CA PHE A 427 11.65 -14.43 -27.52
C PHE A 427 11.33 -13.87 -28.92
N LEU A 428 11.68 -12.60 -29.20
CA LEU A 428 11.27 -11.92 -30.43
C LEU A 428 12.42 -11.60 -31.37
N ILE A 429 13.66 -11.51 -30.86
CA ILE A 429 14.81 -11.08 -31.65
C ILE A 429 15.78 -12.24 -31.87
N PHE A 430 16.44 -12.73 -30.81
CA PHE A 430 17.50 -13.72 -30.96
C PHE A 430 17.11 -15.05 -31.63
N PRO A 431 15.89 -15.60 -31.43
CA PRO A 431 15.48 -16.83 -32.13
C PRO A 431 15.47 -16.75 -33.67
N PHE A 432 15.56 -15.54 -34.25
CA PHE A 432 15.64 -15.34 -35.71
C PHE A 432 17.07 -15.20 -36.24
N PHE A 433 18.05 -14.98 -35.36
CA PHE A 433 19.44 -14.67 -35.76
C PHE A 433 20.47 -15.71 -35.29
N LEU A 434 20.17 -16.45 -34.23
CA LEU A 434 21.09 -17.36 -33.52
C LEU A 434 20.42 -18.72 -33.34
#